data_AF-A0A2X3S467-F1
#
_entry.id   AF-A0A2X3S467-F1
#
_cell.length_a   1.000
_cell.length_b   1.000
_cell.length_c   1.000
_cell.angle_alpha   90.00
_cell.angle_beta   90.00
_cell.angle_gamma   90.00
#
_symmetry.space_group_name_H-M   'P 1'
#
loop_
_entity.id
_entity.type
_entity.pdbx_description
1 polymer ?
#
loop_
_entity_poly.entity_id
_entity_poly.type
_entity_poly.pdbx_seq_one_letter_code
_entity_poly.pdbx_strand_id
1 'polypeptide(L)' 'MNKFQAFKETLSAESLKAVYDETRLEVASDEREGTEAFSVALATQMAINLIEKYHDWLNDNSK' A
#
# COMPACT_ATOMS: atom_id res chain seq x y z
N MET A 1 -1.69 -22.75 -4.77
CA MET A 1 -1.82 -21.61 -3.83
C MET A 1 -2.47 -20.46 -4.59
N ASN A 2 -3.41 -19.72 -3.99
CA ASN A 2 -3.93 -18.49 -4.60
C ASN A 2 -2.77 -17.48 -4.72
N LYS A 3 -2.49 -16.92 -5.92
CA LYS A 3 -1.37 -15.99 -6.15
C LYS A 3 -1.42 -14.79 -5.21
N PHE A 4 -2.62 -14.29 -4.91
CA PHE A 4 -2.82 -13.20 -3.96
C PHE A 4 -2.48 -13.61 -2.51
N GLN A 5 -2.72 -14.87 -2.14
CA GLN A 5 -2.33 -15.40 -0.83
C GLN A 5 -0.80 -15.46 -0.69
N ALA A 6 -0.10 -15.91 -1.74
CA ALA A 6 1.36 -15.92 -1.77
C ALA A 6 1.96 -14.51 -1.69
N PHE A 7 1.35 -13.54 -2.37
CA PHE A 7 1.72 -12.13 -2.23
C PHE A 7 1.52 -11.60 -0.80
N LYS A 8 0.38 -11.88 -0.16
CA LYS A 8 0.17 -11.46 1.23
C LYS A 8 1.23 -12.03 2.18
N GLU A 9 1.74 -13.23 1.92
CA GLU A 9 2.82 -13.83 2.72
C GLU A 9 4.16 -13.09 2.56
N THR A 10 4.35 -12.31 1.50
CA THR A 10 5.53 -11.43 1.36
C THR A 10 5.39 -10.12 2.12
N LEU A 11 4.20 -9.77 2.60
CA LEU A 11 3.92 -8.51 3.29
C LEU A 11 4.19 -8.65 4.80
N SER A 12 5.45 -8.46 5.21
CA SER A 12 5.81 -8.32 6.63
C SER A 12 5.25 -7.02 7.22
N ALA A 13 5.20 -6.93 8.55
CA ALA A 13 4.80 -5.70 9.24
C ALA A 13 5.68 -4.50 8.85
N GLU A 14 6.99 -4.73 8.64
CA GLU A 14 7.94 -3.71 8.18
C GLU A 14 7.62 -3.25 6.75
N SER A 15 7.28 -4.19 5.85
CA SER A 15 6.90 -3.83 4.48
C SER A 15 5.60 -3.03 4.45
N LEU A 16 4.59 -3.41 5.25
CA LEU A 16 3.33 -2.69 5.38
C LEU A 16 3.54 -1.30 5.98
N LYS A 17 4.45 -1.19 6.95
CA LYS A 17 4.86 0.09 7.51
C LYS A 17 5.54 0.97 6.47
N ALA A 18 6.41 0.42 5.63
CA ALA A 18 7.03 1.17 4.54
C ALA A 18 5.97 1.70 3.55
N VAL A 19 4.98 0.87 3.18
CA VAL A 19 3.85 1.31 2.34
C VAL A 19 3.07 2.43 3.02
N TYR A 20 2.79 2.29 4.32
CA TYR A 20 2.10 3.33 5.09
C TYR A 20 2.89 4.63 5.12
N ASP A 21 4.19 4.60 5.40
CA ASP A 21 5.03 5.80 5.50
C ASP A 21 5.15 6.51 4.13
N GLU A 22 5.24 5.75 3.02
CA GLU A 22 5.17 6.26 1.64
C GLU A 22 3.83 6.94 1.35
N THR A 23 2.72 6.22 1.58
CA THR A 23 1.35 6.72 1.38
C THR A 23 1.07 7.97 2.21
N ARG A 24 1.58 8.02 3.45
CA ARG A 24 1.40 9.15 4.34
C ARG A 24 2.03 10.42 3.75
N LEU A 25 3.20 10.31 3.13
CA LEU A 25 3.86 11.44 2.47
C LEU A 25 3.09 11.91 1.23
N GLU A 26 2.50 10.98 0.47
CA GLU A 26 1.67 11.29 -0.70
C GLU A 26 0.40 12.05 -0.31
N VAL A 27 -0.28 11.64 0.76
CA VAL A 27 -1.55 12.25 1.18
C VAL A 27 -1.34 13.56 1.96
N ALA A 28 -0.22 13.69 2.67
CA ALA A 28 0.08 14.88 3.46
C ALA A 28 0.30 16.16 2.61
N SER A 29 0.49 16.04 1.30
CA SER A 29 0.54 17.21 0.41
C SER A 29 -0.81 17.89 0.25
N ASP A 30 -1.89 17.12 0.33
CA ASP A 30 -3.24 17.54 -0.07
C ASP A 30 -4.17 17.64 1.14
N GLU A 31 -3.99 16.78 2.15
CA GLU A 31 -4.85 16.67 3.31
C GLU A 31 -4.09 16.86 4.63
N ARG A 32 -4.73 17.52 5.61
CA ARG A 32 -4.11 17.78 6.92
C ARG A 32 -4.16 16.54 7.81
N GLU A 33 -2.99 16.08 8.25
CA GLU A 33 -2.86 14.97 9.22
C GLU A 33 -3.75 15.16 10.47
N GLY A 34 -4.40 14.08 10.89
CA GLY A 34 -5.29 14.06 12.06
C GLY A 34 -6.74 14.43 11.78
N THR A 35 -7.11 14.70 10.52
CA THR A 35 -8.50 14.90 10.10
C THR A 35 -9.14 13.60 9.60
N GLU A 36 -10.48 13.58 9.54
CA GLU A 36 -11.22 12.49 8.90
C GLU A 36 -10.88 12.38 7.41
N ALA A 37 -10.83 13.52 6.72
CA ALA A 37 -10.46 13.59 5.30
C ALA A 37 -9.08 12.95 5.04
N PHE A 38 -8.08 13.29 5.85
CA PHE A 38 -6.77 12.67 5.79
C PHE A 38 -6.83 11.15 6.04
N SER A 39 -7.62 10.70 7.01
CA SER A 39 -7.73 9.27 7.32
C SER A 39 -8.36 8.48 6.16
N VAL A 40 -9.38 9.05 5.51
CA VAL A 40 -10.02 8.46 4.32
C VAL A 40 -9.06 8.45 3.14
N ALA A 41 -8.37 9.56 2.89
CA ALA A 41 -7.39 9.65 1.81
C ALA A 41 -6.23 8.68 2.01
N LEU A 42 -5.71 8.58 3.23
CA LEU A 42 -4.65 7.64 3.61
C LEU A 42 -5.05 6.18 3.39
N ALA A 43 -6.24 5.78 3.87
CA ALA A 43 -6.72 4.42 3.67
C ALA A 43 -6.92 4.09 2.18
N THR A 44 -7.45 5.05 1.41
CA THR A 44 -7.69 4.89 -0.03
C THR A 44 -6.37 4.74 -0.79
N GLN A 45 -5.42 5.64 -0.55
CA GLN A 45 -4.13 5.63 -1.23
C GLN A 45 -3.31 4.39 -0.83
N MET A 46 -3.37 3.96 0.44
CA MET A 46 -2.69 2.75 0.89
C MET A 46 -3.23 1.50 0.18
N ALA A 47 -4.55 1.44 -0.06
CA ALA A 47 -5.15 0.34 -0.81
C ALA A 47 -4.67 0.31 -2.28
N ILE A 48 -4.55 1.49 -2.92
CA ILE A 48 -4.00 1.61 -4.27
C ILE A 48 -2.54 1.12 -4.30
N ASN A 49 -1.70 1.64 -3.41
CA ASN A 49 -0.28 1.31 -3.34
C ASN A 49 -0.05 -0.20 -3.11
N LEU A 50 -0.90 -0.87 -2.33
CA LEU A 50 -0.85 -2.32 -2.15
C LEU A 50 -1.24 -3.11 -3.39
N ILE A 51 -2.22 -2.63 -4.18
CA ILE A 51 -2.64 -3.26 -5.43
C ILE A 51 -1.54 -3.09 -6.49
N GLU A 52 -0.91 -1.93 -6.57
CA GLU A 52 0.21 -1.70 -7.50
C GLU A 52 1.39 -2.61 -7.17
N LYS A 53 1.79 -2.71 -5.90
CA LYS A 53 2.83 -3.66 -5.47
C LYS A 53 2.48 -5.12 -5.78
N TYR A 54 1.19 -5.49 -5.72
CA TYR A 54 0.76 -6.82 -6.15
C TYR A 54 0.95 -7.04 -7.66
N HIS A 55 0.61 -6.05 -8.49
CA HIS A 55 0.83 -6.12 -9.94
C HIS A 55 2.31 -6.19 -10.30
N ASP A 56 3.16 -5.41 -9.62
CA ASP A 56 4.61 -5.48 -9.81
C ASP A 56 5.16 -6.87 -9.45
N TRP A 57 4.73 -7.41 -8.30
CA TRP A 57 5.10 -8.77 -7.90
C TRP A 57 4.65 -9.82 -8.93
N LEU A 58 3.45 -9.70 -9.50
CA LEU A 58 2.98 -10.60 -10.56
C LEU A 58 3.85 -10.53 -11.81
N ASN A 59 4.26 -9.32 -12.21
CA ASN A 59 5.10 -9.10 -13.38
C ASN A 59 6.51 -9.67 -13.18
N ASP A 60 7.09 -9.50 -11.99
CA ASP A 60 8.42 -10.05 -11.67
C ASP A 60 8.43 -11.57 -11.59
N ASN A 61 7.34 -12.19 -11.10
CA ASN A 61 7.18 -13.64 -11.07
C ASN A 61 6.67 -14.24 -12.40
N SER A 62 6.46 -13.42 -13.43
CA SER A 62 6.07 -13.86 -14.77
C SER A 62 7.25 -14.08 -15.72
N LYS A 63 8.46 -13.72 -15.28
CA LYS A 63 9.74 -13.92 -15.99
C LYS A 63 10.42 -15.20 -15.53
#